data_AF-A0A0B7BVM2-F1
#
_entry.id   AF-A0A0B7BVM2-F1
#
_cell.length_a   1.000
_cell.length_b   1.000
_cell.length_c   1.000
_cell.angle_alpha   90.00
_cell.angle_beta   90.00
_cell.angle_gamma   90.00
#
_symmetry.space_group_name_H-M   'P 1'
#
loop_
_entity.id
_entity.type
_entity.pdbx_description
1 polymer ?
#
loop_
_entity_poly.entity_id
_entity_poly.type
_entity_poly.pdbx_seq_one_letter_code
_entity_poly.pdbx_strand_id
1 'polypeptide(L)'
;RYNNKTYRVDDIVWNNTPMDQFDCKASGESMSFMDYYKKQYKITIQDKSQPLLLHKRKLPKGAPPGFKLEPEFLCLVPELCYMTGLTEDIRQNFTVMKDLAIHTRVTPAQRQFAMKKFIHNVNNSSEARAELAVWGLELDNSTITISGRLLPSETIIMGKKEFSSGPDADWSREITRNELISPVNLVNWGLFYTRKDVAKANDFVRHMQSETRNFGIICQAPFRCELVMRR
;
A
#
# COMPACT_ATOMS: atom_id res chain seq x y z
N ARG A 1 10.00 -19.87 10.54
CA ARG A 1 9.69 -20.07 9.09
C ARG A 1 10.59 -21.18 8.55
N TYR A 2 10.04 -22.16 7.84
CA TYR A 2 10.75 -23.41 7.54
C TYR A 2 11.21 -23.57 6.07
N ASN A 3 10.56 -22.92 5.10
CA ASN A 3 10.91 -23.07 3.68
C ASN A 3 10.84 -21.78 2.83
N ASN A 4 10.49 -20.62 3.39
CA ASN A 4 10.27 -19.34 2.69
C ASN A 4 9.40 -19.43 1.42
N LYS A 5 8.61 -20.49 1.26
CA LYS A 5 7.68 -20.65 0.14
C LYS A 5 6.38 -19.93 0.45
N THR A 6 5.83 -19.27 -0.57
CA THR A 6 4.55 -18.58 -0.49
C THR A 6 3.48 -19.40 -1.19
N TYR A 7 2.33 -19.57 -0.53
CA TYR A 7 1.18 -20.28 -1.07
C TYR A 7 -0.05 -19.37 -1.00
N ARG A 8 -0.96 -19.54 -1.96
CA ARG A 8 -2.29 -18.93 -1.91
C ARG A 8 -3.23 -19.91 -1.21
N VAL A 9 -3.86 -19.50 -0.13
CA VAL A 9 -4.92 -20.30 0.51
C VAL A 9 -6.16 -20.20 -0.37
N ASP A 10 -6.62 -21.33 -0.89
CA ASP A 10 -7.81 -21.42 -1.73
C ASP A 10 -9.02 -21.98 -0.96
N ASP A 11 -8.78 -22.77 0.10
CA ASP A 11 -9.84 -23.31 0.97
C ASP A 11 -9.30 -23.71 2.36
N ILE A 12 -10.19 -24.09 3.28
CA ILE A 12 -9.86 -24.67 4.58
C ILE A 12 -10.49 -26.06 4.69
N VAL A 13 -9.66 -27.06 4.97
CA VAL A 13 -10.10 -28.44 5.18
C VAL A 13 -10.36 -28.64 6.68
N TRP A 14 -11.62 -28.50 7.06
CA TRP A 14 -12.08 -28.62 8.46
C TRP A 14 -12.12 -30.06 8.97
N ASN A 15 -12.30 -31.02 8.06
CA ASN A 15 -12.44 -32.43 8.41
C ASN A 15 -11.10 -33.15 8.59
N ASN A 16 -9.98 -32.46 8.34
CA ASN A 16 -8.66 -33.03 8.44
C ASN A 16 -7.79 -32.26 9.43
N THR A 17 -6.90 -33.00 10.08
CA THR A 17 -6.03 -32.52 11.14
C THR A 17 -4.57 -32.90 10.86
N PRO A 18 -3.58 -32.29 11.56
CA PRO A 18 -2.18 -32.69 11.46
C PRO A 18 -1.88 -34.16 11.78
N MET A 19 -2.80 -34.87 12.42
CA MET A 19 -2.69 -36.30 12.73
C MET A 19 -3.06 -37.21 11.55
N ASP A 20 -3.79 -36.69 10.57
CA ASP A 20 -4.15 -37.45 9.39
C ASP A 20 -2.94 -37.69 8.49
N GLN A 21 -3.02 -38.79 7.75
CA GLN A 21 -1.94 -39.22 6.86
C GLN A 21 -2.14 -38.76 5.42
N PHE A 22 -1.02 -38.59 4.72
CA PHE A 22 -0.98 -38.34 3.30
C PHE A 22 0.11 -39.19 2.65
N ASP A 23 -0.08 -39.52 1.38
CA ASP A 23 0.93 -40.23 0.60
C ASP A 23 2.05 -39.26 0.21
N CYS A 24 3.20 -39.42 0.86
CA CYS A 24 4.37 -38.60 0.59
C CYS A 24 4.97 -39.01 -0.76
N LYS A 25 4.71 -38.23 -1.82
CA LYS A 25 5.25 -38.48 -3.17
C LYS A 25 6.78 -38.61 -3.22
N ALA A 26 7.51 -38.02 -2.27
CA ALA A 26 8.96 -38.05 -2.24
C ALA A 26 9.54 -39.35 -1.64
N SER A 27 8.87 -39.96 -0.67
CA SER A 27 9.31 -41.22 -0.05
C SER A 27 8.48 -42.44 -0.46
N GLY A 28 7.30 -42.24 -1.06
CA GLY A 28 6.34 -43.30 -1.35
C GLY A 28 5.63 -43.88 -0.12
N GLU A 29 5.89 -43.31 1.07
CA GLU A 29 5.31 -43.76 2.34
C GLU A 29 4.14 -42.87 2.76
N SER A 30 3.10 -43.47 3.33
CA SER A 30 2.04 -42.73 4.02
C SER A 30 2.57 -42.27 5.38
N MET A 31 2.50 -40.98 5.66
CA MET A 31 2.89 -40.41 6.95
C MET A 31 1.96 -39.27 7.36
N SER A 32 1.88 -39.00 8.67
CA SER A 32 1.09 -37.86 9.15
C SER A 32 1.77 -36.53 8.81
N PHE A 33 0.99 -35.45 8.72
CA PHE A 33 1.55 -34.10 8.58
C PHE A 33 2.52 -33.80 9.73
N MET A 34 2.19 -34.21 10.95
CA MET A 34 3.05 -34.04 12.12
C MET A 34 4.39 -34.75 11.96
N ASP A 35 4.39 -36.01 11.53
CA ASP A 35 5.63 -36.78 11.33
C ASP A 35 6.48 -36.21 10.20
N TYR A 36 5.85 -35.76 9.11
CA TYR A 36 6.53 -35.11 8.01
C TYR A 36 7.29 -33.86 8.47
N TYR A 37 6.61 -32.93 9.17
CA TYR A 37 7.25 -31.69 9.63
C TYR A 37 8.32 -31.96 10.69
N LYS A 38 8.15 -33.00 11.52
CA LYS A 38 9.15 -33.42 12.50
C LYS A 38 10.39 -34.04 11.84
N LYS A 39 10.21 -34.91 10.85
CA LYS A 39 11.31 -35.60 10.14
C LYS A 39 12.08 -34.65 9.23
N GLN A 40 11.37 -33.86 8.41
CA GLN A 40 11.98 -33.02 7.39
C GLN A 40 12.51 -31.69 7.92
N TYR A 41 11.78 -31.06 8.85
CA TYR A 41 12.09 -29.70 9.32
C TYR A 41 12.40 -29.61 10.82
N LYS A 42 12.34 -30.73 11.56
CA LYS A 42 12.55 -30.80 13.01
C LYS A 42 11.57 -29.90 13.80
N ILE A 43 10.34 -29.80 13.30
CA ILE A 43 9.29 -28.98 13.90
C ILE A 43 8.24 -29.86 14.57
N THR A 44 7.91 -29.54 15.83
CA THR A 44 6.83 -30.18 16.58
C THR A 44 5.59 -29.29 16.54
N ILE A 45 4.51 -29.78 15.92
CA ILE A 45 3.20 -29.12 15.87
C ILE A 45 2.56 -29.23 17.26
N GLN A 46 2.08 -28.11 17.81
CA GLN A 46 1.49 -28.06 19.15
C GLN A 46 0.00 -28.42 19.12
N ASP A 47 -0.77 -27.78 18.24
CA ASP A 47 -2.21 -28.05 18.13
C ASP A 47 -2.45 -29.19 17.14
N LYS A 48 -2.85 -30.35 17.67
CA LYS A 48 -3.12 -31.54 16.87
C LYS A 48 -4.51 -31.56 16.24
N SER A 49 -5.40 -30.66 16.66
CA SER A 49 -6.80 -30.57 16.23
C SER A 49 -7.08 -29.44 15.26
N GLN A 50 -6.09 -28.59 14.97
CA GLN A 50 -6.24 -27.50 14.01
C GLN A 50 -6.64 -28.02 12.61
N PRO A 51 -7.45 -27.28 11.85
CA PRO A 51 -7.76 -27.62 10.47
C PRO A 51 -6.52 -27.44 9.57
N LEU A 52 -6.61 -27.88 8.32
CA LEU A 52 -5.55 -27.68 7.33
C LEU A 52 -5.94 -26.60 6.30
N LEU A 53 -4.95 -25.85 5.80
CA LEU A 53 -5.13 -24.90 4.70
C LEU A 53 -4.91 -25.60 3.36
N LEU A 54 -5.84 -25.44 2.43
CA LEU A 54 -5.74 -26.02 1.09
C LEU A 54 -5.15 -25.00 0.11
N HIS A 55 -4.11 -25.40 -0.59
CA HIS A 55 -3.60 -24.69 -1.77
C HIS A 55 -3.85 -25.54 -3.02
N LYS A 56 -4.51 -24.97 -4.02
CA LYS A 56 -4.73 -25.61 -5.32
C LYS A 56 -3.62 -25.15 -6.25
N ARG A 57 -2.76 -26.08 -6.69
CA ARG A 57 -1.71 -25.74 -7.63
C ARG A 57 -2.34 -25.27 -8.95
N LYS A 58 -2.10 -24.01 -9.28
CA LYS A 58 -2.56 -23.46 -10.56
C LYS A 58 -1.61 -23.86 -11.68
N LEU A 59 -2.18 -23.94 -12.90
CA LEU A 59 -1.39 -24.11 -14.12
C LEU A 59 -0.28 -23.06 -14.18
N PRO A 60 0.95 -23.45 -14.56
CA PRO A 60 2.01 -22.49 -14.84
C PRO A 60 1.53 -21.47 -15.88
N LYS A 61 1.85 -20.19 -15.68
CA LYS A 61 1.59 -19.16 -16.70
C LYS A 61 2.36 -19.53 -17.97
N GLY A 62 1.66 -19.68 -19.10
CA GLY A 62 2.24 -20.10 -20.37
C GLY A 62 2.09 -21.59 -20.72
N ALA A 63 1.28 -22.35 -19.97
CA ALA A 63 0.93 -23.71 -20.35
C ALA A 63 0.28 -23.74 -21.76
N PRO A 64 0.63 -24.71 -22.63
CA PRO A 64 0.06 -24.81 -23.98
C PRO A 64 -1.48 -24.90 -23.97
N PRO A 65 -2.17 -24.41 -25.02
CA PRO A 65 -3.61 -24.57 -25.16
C PRO A 65 -3.99 -26.06 -25.06
N GLY A 66 -4.89 -26.40 -24.12
CA GLY A 66 -5.35 -27.78 -23.89
C GLY A 66 -4.55 -28.58 -22.86
N PHE A 67 -3.48 -28.02 -22.27
CA PHE A 67 -2.75 -28.68 -21.20
C PHE A 67 -3.61 -28.78 -19.92
N LYS A 68 -3.99 -30.01 -19.55
CA LYS A 68 -4.69 -30.30 -18.29
C LYS A 68 -3.66 -30.78 -17.28
N LEU A 69 -3.55 -30.05 -16.16
CA LEU A 69 -2.81 -30.52 -14.99
C LEU A 69 -3.80 -31.24 -14.08
N GLU A 70 -3.48 -32.47 -13.69
CA GLU A 70 -4.20 -33.14 -12.60
C GLU A 70 -4.19 -32.23 -11.36
N PRO A 71 -5.35 -31.98 -10.72
CA PRO A 71 -5.44 -31.03 -9.63
C PRO A 71 -4.59 -31.52 -8.45
N GLU A 72 -3.42 -30.91 -8.29
CA GLU A 72 -2.55 -31.17 -7.15
C GLU A 72 -2.95 -30.23 -6.01
N PHE A 73 -3.49 -30.84 -4.97
CA PHE A 73 -3.86 -30.17 -3.73
C PHE A 73 -2.72 -30.30 -2.73
N LEU A 74 -2.32 -29.18 -2.13
CA LEU A 74 -1.36 -29.16 -1.04
C LEU A 74 -2.07 -28.72 0.24
N CYS A 75 -1.95 -29.52 1.29
CA CYS A 75 -2.42 -29.18 2.62
C CYS A 75 -1.28 -28.60 3.46
N LEU A 76 -1.52 -27.45 4.07
CA LEU A 76 -0.56 -26.74 4.92
C LEU A 76 -1.11 -26.65 6.34
N VAL A 77 -0.23 -26.74 7.34
CA VAL A 77 -0.61 -26.59 8.74
C VAL A 77 -0.65 -25.10 9.11
N PRO A 78 -1.79 -24.54 9.55
CA PRO A 78 -1.94 -23.12 9.87
C PRO A 78 -0.89 -22.58 10.85
N GLU A 79 -0.54 -23.32 11.90
CA GLU A 79 0.48 -22.96 12.90
C GLU A 79 1.85 -22.64 12.28
N LEU A 80 2.17 -23.23 11.14
CA LEU A 80 3.44 -23.04 10.43
C LEU A 80 3.37 -21.98 9.33
N CYS A 81 2.19 -21.41 9.10
CA CYS A 81 1.92 -20.43 8.05
C CYS A 81 1.89 -19.02 8.62
N TYR A 82 2.45 -18.09 7.86
CA TYR A 82 2.41 -16.67 8.19
C TYR A 82 1.67 -15.94 7.08
N MET A 83 0.63 -15.19 7.43
CA MET A 83 -0.03 -14.31 6.47
C MET A 83 0.97 -13.29 5.93
N THR A 84 0.93 -13.07 4.61
CA THR A 84 1.79 -12.09 3.94
C THR A 84 0.96 -10.89 3.51
N GLY A 85 1.61 -9.74 3.38
CA GLY A 85 0.94 -8.48 3.06
C GLY A 85 0.40 -7.75 4.29
N LEU A 86 -0.25 -6.62 4.04
CA LEU A 86 -0.91 -5.81 5.06
C LEU A 86 -2.41 -6.06 4.94
N THR A 87 -3.06 -6.43 6.05
CA THR A 87 -4.53 -6.50 6.12
C THR A 87 -5.13 -5.11 6.03
N GLU A 88 -6.41 -5.02 5.70
CA GLU A 88 -7.10 -3.73 5.59
C GLU A 88 -7.13 -3.00 6.94
N ASP A 89 -7.35 -3.70 8.05
CA ASP A 89 -7.32 -3.11 9.39
C ASP A 89 -5.95 -2.48 9.72
N ILE A 90 -4.86 -3.13 9.30
CA ILE A 90 -3.49 -2.61 9.46
C ILE A 90 -3.30 -1.36 8.57
N ARG A 91 -3.83 -1.37 7.35
CA ARG A 91 -3.76 -0.21 6.44
C ARG A 91 -4.57 0.98 6.95
N GLN A 92 -5.72 0.74 7.57
CA GLN A 92 -6.56 1.78 8.18
C GLN A 92 -5.97 2.30 9.49
N ASN A 93 -5.07 1.55 10.14
CA ASN A 93 -4.36 1.99 11.32
C ASN A 93 -3.22 2.97 10.95
N PHE A 94 -3.50 4.27 11.10
CA PHE A 94 -2.56 5.34 10.82
C PHE A 94 -1.23 5.23 11.57
N THR A 95 -1.22 4.74 12.81
CA THR A 95 0.01 4.60 13.60
C THR A 95 0.93 3.56 12.98
N VAL A 96 0.39 2.37 12.66
CA VAL A 96 1.16 1.29 12.05
C VAL A 96 1.67 1.70 10.67
N MET A 97 0.84 2.36 9.86
CA MET A 97 1.26 2.82 8.53
C MET A 97 2.30 3.94 8.59
N LYS A 98 2.27 4.81 9.61
CA LYS A 98 3.29 5.84 9.83
C LYS A 98 4.65 5.20 10.16
N ASP A 99 4.68 4.23 11.06
CA ASP A 99 5.92 3.54 11.44
C ASP A 99 6.47 2.72 10.27
N LEU A 100 5.60 2.03 9.53
CA LEU A 100 6.00 1.30 8.33
C LEU A 100 6.56 2.25 7.25
N ALA A 101 5.98 3.43 7.10
CA ALA A 101 6.44 4.43 6.15
C ALA A 101 7.87 4.91 6.45
N ILE A 102 8.28 4.98 7.72
CA ILE A 102 9.66 5.37 8.10
C ILE A 102 10.68 4.39 7.50
N HIS A 103 10.35 3.09 7.47
CA HIS A 103 11.24 2.05 6.98
C HIS A 103 11.11 1.79 5.47
N THR A 104 9.98 2.12 4.86
CA THR A 104 9.70 1.82 3.44
C THR A 104 9.85 3.04 2.52
N ARG A 105 9.78 4.27 3.05
CA ARG A 105 10.05 5.49 2.26
C ARG A 105 11.55 5.65 2.04
N VAL A 106 11.97 5.34 0.83
CA VAL A 106 13.34 5.51 0.39
C VAL A 106 13.49 6.84 -0.35
N THR A 107 14.38 7.70 0.13
CA THR A 107 14.69 8.98 -0.53
C THR A 107 15.35 8.77 -1.90
N PRO A 108 15.31 9.75 -2.83
CA PRO A 108 15.97 9.62 -4.13
C PRO A 108 17.46 9.25 -4.04
N ALA A 109 18.20 9.86 -3.10
CA ALA A 109 19.63 9.57 -2.89
C ALA A 109 19.87 8.13 -2.41
N GLN A 110 19.10 7.67 -1.42
CA GLN A 110 19.19 6.28 -0.93
C GLN A 110 18.82 5.28 -2.03
N ARG A 111 17.82 5.59 -2.86
CA ARG A 111 17.42 4.75 -3.99
C ARG A 111 18.54 4.65 -5.03
N GLN A 112 19.16 5.77 -5.37
CA GLN A 112 20.30 5.77 -6.30
C GLN A 112 21.49 4.98 -5.74
N PHE A 113 21.79 5.14 -4.44
CA PHE A 113 22.85 4.38 -3.79
C PHE A 113 22.57 2.87 -3.80
N ALA A 114 21.35 2.45 -3.44
CA ALA A 114 20.95 1.05 -3.48
C ALA A 114 21.06 0.45 -4.89
N MET A 115 20.67 1.22 -5.92
CA MET A 115 20.77 0.80 -7.32
C MET A 115 22.23 0.66 -7.77
N LYS A 116 23.11 1.60 -7.44
CA LYS A 116 24.55 1.49 -7.71
C LYS A 116 25.18 0.31 -6.99
N LYS A 117 24.80 0.08 -5.72
CA LYS A 117 25.26 -1.08 -4.94
C LYS A 117 24.81 -2.40 -5.59
N PHE A 118 23.59 -2.47 -6.08
CA PHE A 118 23.09 -3.64 -6.80
C PHE A 118 23.91 -3.91 -8.06
N ILE A 119 24.12 -2.90 -8.91
CA ILE A 119 24.95 -2.99 -10.12
C ILE A 119 26.36 -3.50 -9.78
N HIS A 120 26.98 -2.89 -8.77
CA HIS A 120 28.31 -3.27 -8.31
C HIS A 120 28.38 -4.74 -7.85
N ASN A 121 27.38 -5.20 -7.10
CA ASN A 121 27.32 -6.58 -6.62
C ASN A 121 27.14 -7.58 -7.77
N VAL A 122 26.31 -7.25 -8.76
CA VAL A 122 26.10 -8.11 -9.94
C VAL A 122 27.38 -8.20 -10.77
N ASN A 123 28.02 -7.06 -11.06
CA ASN A 123 29.25 -7.02 -11.86
C ASN A 123 30.44 -7.68 -11.14
N ASN A 124 30.46 -7.71 -9.81
CA ASN A 124 31.52 -8.38 -9.04
C ASN A 124 31.27 -9.87 -8.78
N SER A 125 30.06 -10.38 -9.03
CA SER A 125 29.78 -11.82 -8.92
C SER A 125 30.16 -12.52 -10.22
N SER A 126 31.07 -13.51 -10.13
CA SER A 126 31.45 -14.37 -11.25
C SER A 126 30.26 -15.14 -11.81
N GLU A 127 29.41 -15.65 -10.91
CA GLU A 127 28.25 -16.47 -11.26
C GLU A 127 27.21 -15.64 -12.01
N ALA A 128 26.89 -14.45 -11.51
CA ALA A 128 25.91 -13.58 -12.14
C ALA A 128 26.36 -13.09 -13.52
N ARG A 129 27.65 -12.76 -13.68
CA ARG A 129 28.21 -12.38 -14.98
C ARG A 129 28.21 -13.53 -15.98
N ALA A 130 28.51 -14.75 -15.53
CA ALA A 130 28.49 -15.93 -16.39
C ALA A 130 27.08 -16.14 -16.97
N GLU A 131 26.04 -16.04 -16.14
CA GLU A 131 24.64 -16.13 -16.60
C GLU A 131 24.31 -15.05 -17.64
N LEU A 132 24.69 -13.79 -17.41
CA LEU A 132 24.46 -12.71 -18.38
C LEU A 132 25.20 -12.95 -19.71
N ALA A 133 26.45 -13.42 -19.64
CA ALA A 133 27.28 -13.69 -20.80
C ALA A 133 26.72 -14.82 -21.70
N VAL A 134 26.00 -15.81 -21.13
CA VAL A 134 25.30 -16.84 -21.92
C VAL A 134 24.28 -16.23 -22.88
N TRP A 135 23.69 -15.09 -22.49
CA TRP A 135 22.75 -14.33 -23.32
C TRP A 135 23.42 -13.25 -24.17
N GLY A 136 24.75 -13.12 -24.11
CA GLY A 136 25.49 -12.03 -24.74
C GLY A 136 25.19 -10.65 -24.12
N LEU A 137 24.82 -10.62 -22.84
CA LEU A 137 24.45 -9.42 -22.11
C LEU A 137 25.54 -9.01 -21.13
N GLU A 138 25.64 -7.69 -20.92
CA GLU A 138 26.51 -7.08 -19.91
C GLU A 138 25.70 -6.01 -19.17
N LEU A 139 25.95 -5.84 -17.87
CA LEU A 139 25.31 -4.79 -17.10
C LEU A 139 26.23 -3.58 -16.98
N ASP A 140 25.74 -2.42 -17.43
CA ASP A 140 26.47 -1.16 -17.33
C ASP A 140 26.82 -0.81 -15.86
N ASN A 141 27.93 -0.12 -15.65
CA ASN A 141 28.45 0.24 -14.33
C ASN A 141 27.69 1.38 -13.65
N SER A 142 26.75 2.02 -14.35
CA SER A 142 26.02 3.17 -13.82
C SER A 142 24.61 3.29 -14.39
N THR A 143 23.86 4.26 -13.86
CA THR A 143 22.52 4.59 -14.34
C THR A 143 22.61 5.47 -15.59
N ILE A 144 21.68 5.28 -16.53
CA ILE A 144 21.58 6.08 -17.75
C ILE A 144 21.32 7.55 -17.40
N THR A 145 22.06 8.46 -18.06
CA THR A 145 21.79 9.89 -18.00
C THR A 145 20.79 10.28 -19.06
N ILE A 146 19.72 10.95 -18.65
CA ILE A 146 18.65 11.39 -19.56
C ILE A 146 18.66 12.92 -19.58
N SER A 147 18.66 13.50 -20.79
CA SER A 147 18.49 14.94 -20.95
C SER A 147 17.01 15.30 -20.76
N GLY A 148 16.74 16.07 -19.72
CA GLY A 148 15.41 16.61 -19.42
C GLY A 148 15.38 18.13 -19.62
N ARG A 149 14.18 18.69 -19.57
CA ARG A 149 13.95 20.15 -19.56
C ARG A 149 13.15 20.53 -18.32
N LEU A 150 13.54 21.63 -17.68
CA LEU A 150 12.74 22.26 -16.64
C LEU A 150 11.80 23.27 -17.30
N LEU A 151 10.51 23.12 -17.07
CA LEU A 151 9.53 24.11 -17.53
C LEU A 151 9.66 25.38 -16.70
N PRO A 152 9.50 26.57 -17.32
CA PRO A 152 9.42 27.81 -16.55
C PRO A 152 8.21 27.76 -15.61
N SER A 153 8.32 28.44 -14.47
CA SER A 153 7.18 28.63 -13.57
C SER A 153 6.07 29.39 -14.29
N GLU A 154 4.83 28.94 -14.09
CA GLU A 154 3.66 29.58 -14.69
C GLU A 154 3.22 30.79 -13.90
N THR A 155 2.50 31.70 -14.57
CA THR A 155 1.88 32.85 -13.91
C THR A 155 0.46 32.48 -13.48
N ILE A 156 0.21 32.61 -12.19
CA ILE A 156 -1.10 32.44 -11.58
C ILE A 156 -1.82 33.78 -11.59
N ILE A 157 -3.02 33.79 -12.17
CA ILE A 157 -3.88 34.96 -12.26
C ILE A 157 -4.98 34.79 -11.21
N MET A 158 -5.16 35.79 -10.34
CA MET A 158 -6.23 35.81 -9.32
C MET A 158 -6.84 37.21 -9.23
N GLY A 159 -8.17 37.32 -9.38
CA GLY A 159 -8.88 38.59 -9.26
C GLY A 159 -8.22 39.71 -10.07
N LYS A 160 -7.59 40.66 -9.39
CA LYS A 160 -6.88 41.81 -9.99
C LYS A 160 -5.34 41.70 -9.93
N LYS A 161 -4.80 40.55 -9.57
CA LYS A 161 -3.36 40.34 -9.35
C LYS A 161 -2.87 39.12 -10.10
N GLU A 162 -1.60 39.20 -10.47
CA GLU A 162 -0.87 38.11 -11.11
C GLU A 162 0.42 37.89 -10.34
N PHE A 163 0.80 36.63 -10.15
CA PHE A 163 2.03 36.25 -9.46
C PHE A 163 2.55 34.91 -9.99
N SER A 164 3.84 34.65 -9.85
CA SER A 164 4.42 33.38 -10.29
C SER A 164 4.05 32.23 -9.34
N SER A 165 3.89 31.02 -9.87
CA SER A 165 3.71 29.78 -9.07
C SER A 165 4.91 29.44 -8.18
N GLY A 166 6.04 30.14 -8.37
CA GLY A 166 7.27 29.90 -7.65
C GLY A 166 7.99 28.62 -8.10
N PRO A 167 9.14 28.32 -7.49
CA PRO A 167 9.97 27.16 -7.83
C PRO A 167 9.35 25.83 -7.37
N ASP A 168 8.60 25.84 -6.26
CA ASP A 168 7.97 24.63 -5.69
C ASP A 168 6.58 24.35 -6.25
N ALA A 169 6.07 25.22 -7.14
CA ALA A 169 4.70 25.18 -7.65
C ALA A 169 3.66 25.12 -6.50
N ASP A 170 3.91 25.86 -5.42
CA ASP A 170 2.99 26.04 -4.29
C ASP A 170 2.71 27.53 -4.12
N TRP A 171 1.44 27.88 -4.27
CA TRP A 171 0.92 29.24 -4.12
C TRP A 171 -0.19 29.32 -3.07
N SER A 172 -0.25 28.37 -2.13
CA SER A 172 -1.28 28.30 -1.08
C SER A 172 -1.35 29.59 -0.25
N ARG A 173 -0.19 30.21 0.00
CA ARG A 173 -0.09 31.45 0.76
C ARG A 173 -0.66 32.64 -0.03
N GLU A 174 -0.40 32.69 -1.32
CA GLU A 174 -0.85 33.74 -2.24
C GLU A 174 -2.37 33.65 -2.44
N ILE A 175 -2.94 32.43 -2.50
CA ILE A 175 -4.40 32.23 -2.54
C ILE A 175 -5.07 32.92 -1.36
N THR A 176 -4.58 32.72 -0.13
CA THR A 176 -5.21 33.28 1.08
C THR A 176 -5.18 34.80 1.20
N ARG A 177 -4.41 35.48 0.34
CA ARG A 177 -4.16 36.93 0.42
C ARG A 177 -4.75 37.72 -0.74
N ASN A 178 -5.36 37.04 -1.71
CA ASN A 178 -5.83 37.65 -2.95
C ASN A 178 -7.25 37.19 -3.26
N GLU A 179 -8.00 38.10 -3.88
CA GLU A 179 -9.37 37.83 -4.31
C GLU A 179 -9.39 36.78 -5.43
N LEU A 180 -10.45 35.97 -5.46
CA LEU A 180 -10.65 35.00 -6.53
C LEU A 180 -10.94 35.69 -7.87
N ILE A 181 -10.67 35.02 -8.99
CA ILE A 181 -11.00 35.53 -10.34
C ILE A 181 -12.50 35.82 -10.48
N SER A 182 -13.33 34.91 -9.96
CA SER A 182 -14.78 35.01 -10.00
C SER A 182 -15.36 34.55 -8.66
N PRO A 183 -15.40 35.45 -7.65
CA PRO A 183 -15.95 35.11 -6.34
C PRO A 183 -17.47 34.94 -6.42
N VAL A 184 -18.00 33.95 -5.72
CA VAL A 184 -19.45 33.72 -5.57
C VAL A 184 -19.83 34.00 -4.13
N ASN A 185 -20.73 34.97 -3.94
CA ASN A 185 -21.18 35.38 -2.61
C ASN A 185 -22.04 34.30 -1.95
N LEU A 186 -21.80 34.07 -0.67
CA LEU A 186 -22.56 33.12 0.15
C LEU A 186 -23.65 33.87 0.91
N VAL A 187 -24.78 34.09 0.23
CA VAL A 187 -25.91 34.90 0.72
C VAL A 187 -26.89 34.02 1.51
N ASN A 188 -27.44 32.98 0.87
CA ASN A 188 -28.44 32.10 1.46
C ASN A 188 -27.84 30.72 1.72
N TRP A 189 -27.42 30.47 2.96
CA TRP A 189 -26.83 29.20 3.36
C TRP A 189 -27.21 28.86 4.81
N GLY A 190 -27.08 27.59 5.16
CA GLY A 190 -27.46 27.06 6.47
C GLY A 190 -26.31 26.33 7.16
N LEU A 191 -26.28 26.41 8.49
CA LEU A 191 -25.37 25.66 9.35
C LEU A 191 -26.18 24.80 10.31
N PHE A 192 -25.95 23.49 10.24
CA PHE A 192 -26.54 22.50 11.13
C PHE A 192 -25.49 22.04 12.14
N TYR A 193 -25.82 22.05 13.42
CA TYR A 193 -24.87 21.68 14.48
C TYR A 193 -25.58 20.97 15.63
N THR A 194 -24.82 20.20 16.41
CA THR A 194 -25.32 19.60 17.65
C THR A 194 -25.22 20.60 18.81
N ARG A 195 -26.04 20.44 19.84
CA ARG A 195 -25.99 21.28 21.04
C ARG A 195 -24.60 21.36 21.69
N LYS A 196 -23.82 20.27 21.61
CA LYS A 196 -22.47 20.20 22.17
C LYS A 196 -21.46 21.07 21.42
N ASP A 197 -21.72 21.34 20.14
CA ASP A 197 -20.79 22.04 19.24
C ASP A 197 -21.20 23.49 18.96
N VAL A 198 -22.11 24.08 19.74
CA VAL A 198 -22.56 25.48 19.56
C VAL A 198 -21.38 26.46 19.52
N ALA A 199 -20.39 26.30 20.41
CA ALA A 199 -19.20 27.15 20.42
C ALA A 199 -18.40 27.02 19.12
N LYS A 200 -18.15 25.79 18.66
CA LYS A 200 -17.44 25.52 17.39
C LYS A 200 -18.21 26.04 16.18
N ALA A 201 -19.53 25.92 16.18
CA ALA A 201 -20.38 26.45 15.13
C ALA A 201 -20.29 27.99 15.05
N ASN A 202 -20.30 28.67 16.20
CA ASN A 202 -20.07 30.11 16.27
C ASN A 202 -18.69 30.50 15.77
N ASP A 203 -17.65 29.78 16.17
CA ASP A 203 -16.28 30.00 15.73
C ASP A 203 -16.17 29.81 14.22
N PHE A 204 -16.73 28.73 13.69
CA PHE A 204 -16.73 28.43 12.26
C PHE A 204 -17.37 29.56 11.44
N VAL A 205 -18.56 30.05 11.84
CA VAL A 205 -19.21 31.17 11.14
C VAL A 205 -18.34 32.43 11.18
N ARG A 206 -17.73 32.74 12.33
CA ARG A 206 -16.83 33.90 12.46
C ARG A 206 -15.62 33.79 11.53
N HIS A 207 -14.96 32.63 11.49
CA HIS A 207 -13.83 32.40 10.60
C HIS A 207 -14.26 32.47 9.14
N MET A 208 -15.36 31.81 8.76
CA MET A 208 -15.89 31.87 7.41
C MET A 208 -16.16 33.32 6.99
N GLN A 209 -16.82 34.13 7.80
CA GLN A 209 -17.11 35.53 7.48
C GLN A 209 -15.88 36.44 7.44
N SER A 210 -14.80 36.08 8.15
CA SER A 210 -13.53 36.81 8.14
C SER A 210 -12.69 36.43 6.93
N GLU A 211 -12.39 35.14 6.77
CA GLU A 211 -11.46 34.63 5.75
C GLU A 211 -12.03 34.77 4.33
N THR A 212 -13.35 34.61 4.15
CA THR A 212 -14.00 34.77 2.83
C THR A 212 -13.83 36.15 2.22
N ARG A 213 -13.66 37.19 3.04
CA ARG A 213 -13.43 38.56 2.57
C ARG A 213 -12.11 38.67 1.80
N ASN A 214 -11.07 37.96 2.23
CA ASN A 214 -9.78 37.96 1.54
C ASN A 214 -9.89 37.36 0.13
N PHE A 215 -10.85 36.45 -0.06
CA PHE A 215 -11.17 35.82 -1.34
C PHE A 215 -12.14 36.65 -2.20
N GLY A 216 -12.57 37.83 -1.74
CA GLY A 216 -13.59 38.64 -2.42
C GLY A 216 -15.00 38.06 -2.32
N ILE A 217 -15.22 37.09 -1.42
CA ILE A 217 -16.52 36.46 -1.19
C ILE A 217 -17.20 37.17 -0.03
N ILE A 218 -18.41 37.70 -0.27
CA ILE A 218 -19.28 38.19 0.79
C ILE A 218 -20.02 36.99 1.38
N CYS A 219 -19.71 36.66 2.64
CA CYS A 219 -20.38 35.61 3.40
C CYS A 219 -21.37 36.23 4.40
N GLN A 220 -22.66 36.07 4.14
CA GLN A 220 -23.71 36.51 5.04
C GLN A 220 -23.90 35.54 6.22
N ALA A 221 -24.62 35.98 7.25
CA ALA A 221 -24.90 35.10 8.38
C ALA A 221 -25.79 33.93 7.93
N PRO A 222 -25.42 32.66 8.24
CA PRO A 222 -26.22 31.52 7.85
C PRO A 222 -27.51 31.44 8.66
N PHE A 223 -28.51 30.79 8.07
CA PHE A 223 -29.57 30.16 8.85
C PHE A 223 -28.96 29.08 9.78
N ARG A 224 -29.35 29.06 11.05
CA ARG A 224 -28.78 28.15 12.05
C ARG A 224 -29.83 27.15 12.51
N CYS A 225 -29.50 25.87 12.47
CA CYS A 225 -30.38 24.80 12.91
C CYS A 225 -29.65 23.88 13.90
N GLU A 226 -30.11 23.88 15.15
CA GLU A 226 -29.67 22.90 16.12
C GLU A 226 -30.34 21.55 15.81
N LEU A 227 -29.54 20.52 15.58
CA LEU A 227 -30.01 19.16 15.38
C LEU A 227 -30.44 18.58 16.72
N VAL A 228 -31.73 18.69 17.00
CA VAL A 228 -32.34 18.00 18.15
C VAL A 228 -32.56 16.56 17.74
N MET A 229 -31.81 15.63 18.34
CA MET A 229 -32.17 14.21 18.26
C MET A 229 -33.50 14.04 18.99
N ARG A 230 -34.61 13.99 18.25
CA ARG A 230 -35.87 13.47 18.77
C ARG A 230 -35.63 11.99 19.09
N ARG A 231 -35.70 11.66 20.37
CA ARG A 231 -35.87 10.28 20.82
C ARG A 231 -37.27 9.80 20.46
#